data_AF-A0A356FZX8-F1
#
_entry.id   AF-A0A356FZX8-F1
#
_cell.length_a   1.000
_cell.length_b   1.000
_cell.length_c   1.000
_cell.angle_alpha   90.00
_cell.angle_beta   90.00
_cell.angle_gamma   90.00
#
_symmetry.space_group_name_H-M   'P 1'
#
loop_
_entity.id
_entity.type
_entity.pdbx_description
1 polymer ?
#
loop_
_entity_poly.entity_id
_entity_poly.type
_entity_poly.pdbx_seq_one_letter_code
_entity_poly.pdbx_strand_id
1 'polypeptide(L)'
;MKLLYLALAILFASDSSAFAAGGSSVFGTVETKATDLFRNVKTIVFVVGGFGLVGLAVGAIFGTVKWKWFASLAIGLAILAVAGAIIQYVTGKTPDFNDSLA
;
A
#
# COMPACT_ATOMS: atom_id res chain seq x y z
N MET A 1 11.79 -7.97 18.36
CA MET A 1 10.45 -8.50 18.71
C MET A 1 9.52 -7.42 19.28
N LYS A 2 9.87 -6.66 20.32
CA LYS A 2 8.98 -5.65 20.94
C LYS A 2 8.58 -4.47 20.03
N LEU A 3 9.47 -4.02 19.14
CA LEU A 3 9.18 -2.97 18.15
C LEU A 3 8.21 -3.41 17.05
N LEU A 4 8.20 -4.71 16.73
CA LEU A 4 7.34 -5.27 15.68
C LEU A 4 5.88 -5.34 16.16
N TYR A 5 5.66 -5.72 17.42
CA TYR A 5 4.33 -5.67 18.04
C TYR A 5 3.79 -4.24 18.15
N LEU A 6 4.65 -3.26 18.44
CA LEU A 6 4.23 -1.87 18.52
C LEU A 6 3.82 -1.32 17.14
N ALA A 7 4.60 -1.62 16.10
CA ALA A 7 4.27 -1.25 14.72
C ALA A 7 2.97 -1.91 14.26
N LEU A 8 2.76 -3.19 14.59
CA LEU A 8 1.54 -3.92 14.27
C LEU A 8 0.31 -3.38 15.01
N ALA A 9 0.47 -3.01 16.28
CA ALA A 9 -0.59 -2.42 17.09
C ALA A 9 -0.99 -1.02 16.59
N ILE A 10 -0.03 -0.20 16.14
CA ILE A 10 -0.30 1.12 15.55
C ILE A 10 -1.02 0.97 14.21
N LEU A 11 -0.64 -0.01 13.38
CA LEU A 11 -1.34 -0.33 12.13
C LEU A 11 -2.81 -0.68 12.43
N PHE A 12 -3.04 -1.65 13.32
CA PHE A 12 -4.39 -2.13 13.64
C PHE A 12 -5.27 -1.09 14.36
N ALA A 13 -4.66 -0.20 15.17
CA ALA A 13 -5.37 0.90 15.81
C ALA A 13 -5.85 1.96 14.81
N SER A 14 -5.11 2.16 13.73
CA SER A 14 -5.46 3.07 12.62
C SER A 14 -6.66 2.56 11.81
N ASP A 15 -6.83 1.23 11.75
CA ASP A 15 -7.87 0.53 11.00
C ASP A 15 -9.14 0.24 11.83
N SER A 16 -9.19 0.70 13.09
CA SER A 16 -10.33 0.46 14.01
C SER A 16 -11.68 0.97 13.49
N SER A 17 -11.69 1.92 12.57
CA SER A 17 -12.89 2.41 11.87
C SER A 17 -13.34 1.52 10.70
N ALA A 18 -12.51 0.59 10.23
CA ALA A 18 -12.79 -0.32 9.12
C ALA A 18 -13.27 -1.72 9.59
N PHE A 19 -12.92 -2.13 10.82
CA PHE A 19 -13.30 -3.45 11.34
C PHE A 19 -14.69 -3.48 12.03
N ALA A 20 -15.27 -2.32 12.34
CA ALA A 20 -16.50 -2.21 13.13
C ALA A 20 -17.81 -2.23 12.31
N ALA A 21 -17.77 -2.29 10.98
CA ALA A 21 -18.94 -2.09 10.13
C ALA A 21 -19.33 -3.34 9.31
N GLY A 22 -20.02 -4.31 9.93
CA GLY A 22 -21.14 -5.03 9.30
C GLY A 22 -20.88 -6.41 8.66
N GLY A 23 -20.74 -7.47 9.48
CA GLY A 23 -20.36 -8.86 9.18
C GLY A 23 -21.02 -9.67 8.04
N SER A 24 -21.64 -9.06 7.03
CA SER A 24 -22.07 -9.76 5.80
C SER A 24 -21.92 -8.91 4.52
N SER A 25 -21.66 -7.61 4.63
CA SER A 25 -21.35 -6.67 3.53
C SER A 25 -19.99 -5.97 3.69
N VAL A 26 -19.24 -6.31 4.76
CA VAL A 26 -17.88 -5.80 5.04
C VAL A 26 -16.94 -6.09 3.89
N PHE A 27 -16.96 -7.34 3.37
CA PHE A 27 -15.92 -7.78 2.44
C PHE A 27 -15.96 -7.02 1.12
N GLY A 28 -17.13 -6.82 0.51
CA GLY A 28 -17.25 -6.00 -0.71
C GLY A 28 -16.95 -4.51 -0.47
N THR A 29 -17.33 -3.98 0.70
CA THR A 29 -17.02 -2.58 1.09
C THR A 29 -15.53 -2.39 1.32
N VAL A 30 -14.87 -3.34 1.99
CA VAL A 30 -13.44 -3.36 2.27
C VAL A 30 -12.64 -3.58 0.99
N GLU A 31 -13.10 -4.44 0.08
CA GLU A 31 -12.46 -4.67 -1.21
C GLU A 31 -12.47 -3.39 -2.07
N THR A 32 -13.62 -2.72 -2.14
CA THR A 32 -13.74 -1.44 -2.87
C THR A 32 -12.85 -0.36 -2.26
N LYS A 33 -12.91 -0.19 -0.93
CA LYS A 33 -12.04 0.77 -0.23
C LYS A 33 -10.56 0.43 -0.36
N ALA A 34 -10.18 -0.84 -0.28
CA ALA A 34 -8.79 -1.28 -0.42
C ALA A 34 -8.25 -0.97 -1.82
N THR A 35 -9.08 -1.14 -2.86
CA THR A 35 -8.71 -0.84 -4.24
C THR A 35 -8.54 0.67 -4.45
N ASP A 36 -9.45 1.48 -3.90
CA ASP A 36 -9.36 2.95 -3.96
C ASP A 36 -8.16 3.49 -3.17
N LEU A 37 -7.93 2.99 -1.95
CA LEU A 37 -6.77 3.34 -1.15
C LEU A 37 -5.48 2.98 -1.87
N PHE A 38 -5.42 1.80 -2.50
CA PHE A 38 -4.25 1.39 -3.26
C PHE A 38 -3.99 2.31 -4.45
N ARG A 39 -5.03 2.71 -5.19
CA ARG A 39 -4.88 3.66 -6.29
C ARG A 39 -4.40 5.03 -5.80
N ASN A 40 -4.97 5.53 -4.72
CA ASN A 40 -4.60 6.81 -4.16
C ASN A 40 -3.16 6.78 -3.62
N VAL A 41 -2.79 5.75 -2.85
CA VAL A 41 -1.44 5.55 -2.32
C VAL A 41 -0.41 5.41 -3.45
N LYS A 42 -0.74 4.67 -4.52
CA LYS A 42 0.16 4.54 -5.67
C LYS A 42 0.48 5.91 -6.28
N THR A 43 -0.52 6.78 -6.42
CA THR A 43 -0.35 8.15 -6.90
C THR A 43 0.51 8.98 -5.95
N ILE A 44 0.23 8.95 -4.64
CA ILE A 44 1.03 9.65 -3.63
C ILE A 44 2.50 9.20 -3.67
N VAL A 45 2.76 7.90 -3.79
CA VAL A 45 4.13 7.36 -3.82
C VAL A 45 4.87 7.76 -5.11
N PHE A 46 4.20 7.88 -6.25
CA PHE A 46 4.81 8.42 -7.46
C PHE A 46 5.21 9.90 -7.30
N VAL A 47 4.38 10.70 -6.65
CA VAL A 47 4.66 12.12 -6.38
C VAL A 47 5.82 12.24 -5.39
N VAL A 48 5.77 11.55 -4.25
CA VAL A 48 6.84 11.55 -3.24
C VAL A 48 8.14 10.96 -3.80
N GLY A 49 8.06 9.96 -4.67
CA GLY A 49 9.21 9.39 -5.38
C GLY A 49 9.88 10.39 -6.34
N GLY A 50 9.09 11.20 -7.04
CA GLY A 50 9.60 12.30 -7.88
C GLY A 50 10.32 13.37 -7.06
N PHE A 51 9.75 13.83 -5.96
CA PHE A 51 10.41 14.75 -5.04
C PHE A 51 11.65 14.13 -4.37
N GLY A 52 11.63 12.83 -4.09
CA GLY A 52 12.80 12.07 -3.65
C GLY A 52 13.91 12.04 -4.69
N LEU A 53 13.60 11.85 -5.96
CA LEU A 53 14.58 11.91 -7.04
C LEU A 53 15.21 13.31 -7.17
N VAL A 54 14.40 14.37 -7.05
CA VAL A 54 14.88 15.76 -7.06
C VAL A 54 15.84 16.02 -5.90
N GLY A 55 15.53 15.56 -4.69
CA GLY A 55 16.47 15.67 -3.57
C GLY A 55 17.77 14.88 -3.79
N LEU A 56 17.73 13.78 -4.57
CA LEU A 56 18.92 12.98 -4.90
C LEU A 56 19.81 13.71 -5.89
N ALA A 57 19.21 14.42 -6.85
CA ALA A 57 19.93 15.29 -7.76
C ALA A 57 20.61 16.45 -7.00
N VAL A 58 19.89 17.12 -6.09
CA VAL A 58 20.48 18.21 -5.28
C VAL A 58 21.60 17.70 -4.38
N GLY A 59 21.44 16.54 -3.73
CA GLY A 59 22.49 15.93 -2.92
C GLY A 59 23.71 15.46 -3.73
N ALA A 60 23.50 15.03 -4.98
CA ALA A 60 24.57 14.64 -5.90
C ALA A 60 25.39 15.85 -6.41
N ILE A 61 24.78 17.04 -6.52
CA ILE A 61 25.50 18.28 -6.88
C ILE A 61 26.56 18.63 -5.82
N PHE A 62 26.34 18.28 -4.55
CA PHE A 62 27.32 18.45 -3.47
C PHE A 62 28.33 17.28 -3.37
N GLY A 63 28.45 16.45 -4.42
CA GLY A 63 29.46 15.38 -4.52
C GLY A 63 29.18 14.12 -3.71
N THR A 64 28.13 14.09 -2.87
CA THR A 64 27.75 12.91 -2.09
C THR A 64 26.64 12.15 -2.81
N VAL A 65 27.03 11.29 -3.75
CA VAL A 65 26.10 10.36 -4.41
C VAL A 65 25.67 9.30 -3.41
N LYS A 66 24.45 9.43 -2.88
CA LYS A 66 23.88 8.50 -1.90
C LYS A 66 23.28 7.27 -2.59
N TRP A 67 24.14 6.32 -2.96
CA TRP A 67 23.75 5.02 -3.53
C TRP A 67 22.72 4.26 -2.68
N LYS A 68 22.85 4.34 -1.35
CA LYS A 68 21.87 3.76 -0.42
C LYS A 68 20.48 4.35 -0.57
N TRP A 69 20.38 5.63 -0.90
CA TRP A 69 19.11 6.32 -0.99
C TRP A 69 18.41 6.02 -2.32
N PHE A 70 19.14 6.01 -3.43
CA PHE A 70 18.62 5.53 -4.71
C PHE A 70 18.15 4.07 -4.62
N ALA A 71 18.92 3.20 -3.95
CA ALA A 71 18.52 1.82 -3.70
C ALA A 71 17.23 1.72 -2.89
N SER A 72 17.08 2.50 -1.81
CA SER A 72 15.82 2.54 -1.04
C SER A 72 14.63 3.00 -1.88
N LEU A 73 14.84 3.93 -2.81
CA LEU A 73 13.81 4.44 -3.70
C LEU A 73 13.38 3.37 -4.73
N ALA A 74 14.35 2.67 -5.33
CA ALA A 74 14.10 1.58 -6.26
C ALA A 74 13.37 0.41 -5.58
N ILE A 75 13.78 0.04 -4.36
CA ILE A 75 13.12 -1.00 -3.57
C ILE A 75 11.69 -0.60 -3.21
N GLY A 76 11.45 0.68 -2.87
CA GLY A 76 10.12 1.21 -2.61
C GLY A 76 9.17 1.07 -3.80
N LEU A 77 9.63 1.37 -5.03
CA LEU A 77 8.83 1.17 -6.24
C LEU A 77 8.61 -0.32 -6.58
N ALA A 78 9.60 -1.18 -6.34
CA ALA A 78 9.46 -2.61 -6.56
C ALA A 78 8.38 -3.23 -5.66
N ILE A 79 8.34 -2.85 -4.38
CA ILE A 79 7.32 -3.32 -3.43
C ILE A 79 5.92 -2.82 -3.82
N LEU A 80 5.81 -1.57 -4.27
CA LEU A 80 4.54 -0.99 -4.73
C LEU A 80 3.96 -1.72 -5.95
N ALA A 81 4.83 -2.17 -6.87
CA ALA A 81 4.43 -2.98 -8.01
C ALA A 81 3.88 -4.35 -7.60
N VAL A 82 4.53 -5.01 -6.63
CA VAL A 82 4.08 -6.30 -6.08
C VAL A 82 2.76 -6.16 -5.34
N ALA A 83 2.58 -5.10 -4.55
CA ALA A 83 1.32 -4.84 -3.85
C ALA A 83 0.13 -4.71 -4.82
N GLY A 84 0.33 -4.10 -5.99
CA GLY A 84 -0.72 -3.99 -7.00
C GLY A 84 -1.10 -5.31 -7.66
N ALA A 85 -0.17 -6.25 -7.75
CA ALA A 85 -0.46 -7.61 -8.22
C ALA A 85 -1.29 -8.39 -7.20
N ILE A 86 -0.97 -8.25 -5.91
CA ILE A 86 -1.70 -8.91 -4.82
C ILE A 86 -3.13 -8.39 -4.71
N ILE A 87 -3.33 -7.08 -4.82
CA ILE A 87 -4.67 -6.47 -4.69
C ILE A 87 -5.55 -6.87 -5.87
N GLN A 88 -5.03 -6.88 -7.09
CA GLN A 88 -5.79 -7.38 -8.24
C GLN A 88 -6.08 -8.89 -8.18
N TYR A 89 -5.22 -9.66 -7.51
CA TYR A 89 -5.45 -11.08 -7.28
C TYR A 89 -6.55 -11.33 -6.23
N VAL A 90 -6.56 -10.57 -5.13
CA VAL A 90 -7.56 -10.72 -4.06
C VAL A 90 -8.93 -10.16 -4.47
N THR A 91 -8.96 -9.05 -5.20
CA THR A 91 -10.18 -8.47 -5.81
C THR A 91 -10.69 -9.30 -7.01
N GLY A 92 -9.89 -10.27 -7.48
CA GLY A 92 -10.20 -11.11 -8.62
C GLY A 92 -11.02 -12.35 -8.25
N LYS A 93 -12.36 -12.25 -8.37
CA LYS A 93 -13.36 -13.33 -8.38
C LYS A 93 -13.59 -14.03 -7.04
N THR A 94 -14.49 -13.47 -6.24
CA THR A 94 -15.37 -14.29 -5.40
C THR A 94 -16.64 -14.51 -6.21
N PRO A 95 -16.91 -15.70 -6.81
CA PRO A 95 -18.27 -16.00 -7.20
C PRO A 95 -19.06 -16.00 -5.90
N ASP A 96 -19.90 -14.98 -5.74
CA ASP A 96 -20.80 -14.86 -4.62
C ASP A 96 -21.45 -16.24 -4.42
N PHE A 97 -21.27 -16.84 -3.24
CA PHE A 97 -21.95 -18.08 -2.87
C PHE A 97 -23.49 -17.95 -2.95
N ASN A 98 -23.99 -16.72 -3.17
CA ASN A 98 -25.36 -16.34 -3.43
C ASN A 98 -25.83 -16.59 -4.88
N ASP A 99 -24.93 -16.67 -5.88
CA ASP A 99 -25.28 -16.98 -7.29
C ASP A 99 -25.36 -18.50 -7.56
N SER A 100 -24.91 -19.33 -6.61
CA SER A 100 -25.00 -20.79 -6.67
C SER A 100 -26.36 -21.35 -6.19
N LEU A 101 -27.28 -20.48 -5.75
CA LEU A 101 -28.60 -20.87 -5.24
C LEU A 101 -29.77 -20.30 -6.08
N ALA A 102 -29.50 -19.82 -7.29
CA ALA A 102 -30.50 -19.43 -8.29
C ALA A 102 -30.67 -20.51 -9.37
#